data_AF-A0A928M8J0-F1
#
_entry.id   AF-A0A928M8J0-F1
#
_cell.length_a   1.000
_cell.length_b   1.000
_cell.length_c   1.000
_cell.angle_alpha   90.00
_cell.angle_beta   90.00
_cell.angle_gamma   90.00
#
_symmetry.space_group_name_H-M   'P 1'
#
loop_
_entity.id
_entity.type
_entity.pdbx_description
1 polymer ?
#
loop_
_entity_poly.entity_id
_entity_poly.type
_entity_poly.pdbx_seq_one_letter_code
_entity_poly.pdbx_strand_id
1 'polypeptide(L)'
;MTDSYCGKSCENCDKYQFYKCKGCKSELREQFADSCEISQCCKNLNHQSCDVCPVRNSCYKCNQREEMSDVVLERIDEKKDFISKAAALGEKINTLFILILVIIAASVLSFITDGLSLVALVPSLIAIGGFIAYAIILIQLGKYDERYRIAGILRLVNIVLETITAIFETLLIFIVSDAIYLIVSIILLIASAIIGVLAIKQEFSANADIVKDVDSKLSNEWTGMWKYYFVYYVGTIFEIIINILHIIFLRKTAKALEEYSKNNIIE
;
A
#
# COMPACT_ATOMS: atom_id res chain seq x y z
N MET A 1 -38.61 -26.06 18.91
CA MET A 1 -37.44 -25.17 19.05
C MET A 1 -36.21 -26.04 18.86
N THR A 2 -35.69 -26.09 17.64
CA THR A 2 -34.56 -26.96 17.26
C THR A 2 -33.28 -26.12 17.27
N ASP A 3 -32.75 -25.89 18.47
CA ASP A 3 -31.56 -25.08 18.71
C ASP A 3 -30.25 -25.85 18.45
N SER A 4 -30.27 -26.78 17.48
CA SER A 4 -29.08 -27.52 17.11
C SER A 4 -28.88 -27.60 15.61
N TYR A 5 -27.60 -27.60 15.26
CA TYR A 5 -27.11 -27.67 13.90
C TYR A 5 -27.58 -28.93 13.13
N CYS A 6 -27.95 -30.02 13.82
CA CYS A 6 -28.48 -31.24 13.22
C CYS A 6 -30.00 -31.40 13.30
N GLY A 7 -30.73 -30.37 13.78
CA GLY A 7 -32.18 -30.41 13.94
C GLY A 7 -32.68 -31.23 15.13
N LYS A 8 -31.77 -31.90 15.88
CA LYS A 8 -32.12 -32.75 17.02
C LYS A 8 -32.20 -31.95 18.32
N SER A 9 -33.06 -32.36 19.25
CA SER A 9 -32.99 -31.86 20.63
C SER A 9 -31.75 -32.39 21.32
N CYS A 10 -30.82 -31.51 21.71
CA CYS A 10 -29.65 -31.89 22.49
C CYS A 10 -30.01 -32.53 23.83
N GLU A 11 -31.21 -32.27 24.35
CA GLU A 11 -31.70 -32.83 25.62
C GLU A 11 -31.94 -34.34 25.55
N ASN A 12 -32.24 -34.87 24.36
CA ASN A 12 -32.47 -36.31 24.13
C ASN A 12 -31.19 -37.07 23.74
N CYS A 13 -30.02 -36.45 23.87
CA CYS A 13 -28.74 -37.10 23.60
C CYS A 13 -28.17 -37.67 24.91
N ASP A 14 -27.96 -38.99 24.96
CA ASP A 14 -27.40 -39.69 26.13
C ASP A 14 -26.04 -39.11 26.59
N LYS A 15 -25.30 -38.48 25.68
CA LYS A 15 -24.00 -37.85 25.97
C LYS A 15 -24.11 -36.37 26.40
N TYR A 16 -25.29 -35.75 26.37
CA TYR A 16 -25.45 -34.33 26.68
C TYR A 16 -25.22 -33.99 28.16
N GLN A 17 -25.75 -34.82 29.07
CA GLN A 17 -25.57 -34.63 30.51
C GLN A 17 -24.09 -34.66 30.91
N PHE A 18 -23.28 -35.48 30.23
CA PHE A 18 -21.86 -35.64 30.53
C PHE A 18 -20.99 -34.54 29.92
N TYR A 19 -21.26 -34.12 28.68
CA TYR A 19 -20.31 -33.28 27.94
C TYR A 19 -20.80 -31.85 27.66
N LYS A 20 -22.01 -31.43 28.07
CA LYS A 20 -22.55 -30.05 27.90
C LYS A 20 -22.24 -29.44 26.52
N CYS A 21 -22.79 -30.05 25.48
CA CYS A 21 -22.47 -29.83 24.07
C CYS A 21 -22.45 -28.38 23.54
N LYS A 22 -21.36 -27.63 23.78
CA LYS A 22 -21.20 -26.25 23.28
C LYS A 22 -21.26 -26.13 21.76
N GLY A 23 -20.72 -27.11 21.02
CA GLY A 23 -20.67 -27.09 19.55
C GLY A 23 -21.99 -27.35 18.81
N CYS A 24 -23.09 -27.63 19.53
CA CYS A 24 -24.41 -27.75 18.92
C CYS A 24 -25.22 -26.46 18.98
N LYS A 25 -24.83 -25.47 19.80
CA LYS A 25 -25.57 -24.20 19.90
C LYS A 25 -25.21 -23.24 18.76
N SER A 26 -26.26 -22.57 18.31
CA SER A 26 -26.49 -21.72 17.13
C SER A 26 -25.37 -20.85 16.53
N GLU A 27 -24.29 -20.53 17.21
CA GLU A 27 -23.32 -19.51 16.75
C GLU A 27 -22.44 -19.97 15.57
N LEU A 28 -22.41 -21.28 15.26
CA LEU A 28 -21.55 -21.88 14.23
C LEU A 28 -22.33 -22.52 13.06
N ARG A 29 -23.63 -22.20 12.92
CA ARG A 29 -24.59 -22.90 12.05
C ARG A 29 -24.26 -22.84 10.56
N GLU A 30 -23.72 -21.72 10.07
CA GLU A 30 -23.46 -21.51 8.63
C GLU A 30 -22.12 -22.08 8.17
N GLN A 31 -21.08 -22.03 9.01
CA GLN A 31 -19.74 -22.46 8.61
C GLN A 31 -19.56 -23.98 8.60
N PHE A 32 -20.35 -24.71 9.38
CA PHE A 32 -20.18 -26.15 9.55
C PHE A 32 -21.28 -26.98 8.89
N ALA A 33 -22.22 -26.32 8.19
CA ALA A 33 -23.35 -26.88 7.43
C ALA A 33 -23.05 -28.12 6.58
N ASP A 34 -21.85 -28.17 6.01
CA ASP A 34 -21.44 -29.23 5.11
C ASP A 34 -20.53 -30.27 5.78
N SER A 35 -20.24 -30.16 7.08
CA SER A 35 -19.27 -31.01 7.77
C SER A 35 -19.89 -32.04 8.74
N CYS A 36 -21.20 -32.03 8.93
CA CYS A 36 -21.89 -33.05 9.72
C CYS A 36 -22.43 -34.13 8.79
N GLU A 37 -22.08 -35.38 9.08
CA GLU A 37 -22.57 -36.54 8.32
C GLU A 37 -24.10 -36.65 8.34
N ILE A 38 -24.76 -36.19 9.40
CA ILE A 38 -26.23 -36.16 9.50
C ILE A 38 -26.82 -35.07 8.58
N SER A 39 -26.21 -33.87 8.51
CA SER A 39 -26.69 -32.82 7.59
C SER A 39 -26.39 -33.19 6.13
N GLN A 40 -25.23 -33.78 5.86
CA GLN A 40 -24.88 -34.31 4.53
C GLN A 40 -25.84 -35.44 4.12
N CYS A 41 -26.12 -36.40 5.01
CA CYS A 41 -27.07 -37.48 4.73
C CYS A 41 -28.48 -36.93 4.44
N CYS A 42 -28.95 -35.96 5.23
CA CYS A 42 -30.24 -35.30 5.07
C CYS A 42 -30.34 -34.51 3.74
N LYS A 43 -29.26 -33.81 3.37
CA LYS A 43 -29.10 -33.08 2.10
C LYS A 43 -29.03 -34.02 0.90
N ASN A 44 -28.25 -35.10 0.99
CA ASN A 44 -28.10 -36.10 -0.08
C ASN A 44 -29.38 -36.90 -0.33
N LEU A 45 -30.18 -37.14 0.71
CA LEU A 45 -31.46 -37.86 0.62
C LEU A 45 -32.67 -36.92 0.41
N ASN A 46 -32.42 -35.61 0.31
CA ASN A 46 -33.42 -34.57 0.08
C ASN A 46 -34.62 -34.63 1.04
N HIS A 47 -34.36 -34.95 2.31
CA HIS A 47 -35.39 -35.04 3.34
C HIS A 47 -35.73 -33.66 3.92
N GLN A 48 -37.02 -33.44 4.22
CA GLN A 48 -37.47 -32.21 4.88
C GLN A 48 -37.05 -32.13 6.37
N SER A 49 -36.75 -33.27 6.99
CA SER A 49 -36.20 -33.35 8.35
C SER A 49 -35.14 -34.43 8.45
N CYS A 50 -34.09 -34.15 9.24
CA CYS A 50 -32.98 -35.05 9.46
C CYS A 50 -33.28 -36.13 10.53
N ASP A 51 -34.52 -36.17 11.04
CA ASP A 51 -35.03 -37.18 11.98
C ASP A 51 -35.14 -38.60 11.38
N VAL A 52 -35.16 -38.66 10.04
CA VAL A 52 -35.27 -39.88 9.23
C VAL A 52 -33.92 -40.58 9.05
N CYS A 53 -32.79 -39.88 9.30
CA CYS A 53 -31.46 -40.44 9.10
C CYS A 53 -31.15 -41.54 10.14
N PRO A 54 -30.67 -42.73 9.71
CA PRO A 54 -30.40 -43.88 10.60
C PRO A 54 -29.24 -43.66 11.57
N VAL A 55 -28.42 -42.62 11.37
CA VAL A 55 -27.30 -42.22 12.26
C VAL A 55 -27.84 -41.50 13.52
N ARG A 56 -28.78 -42.15 14.20
CA ARG A 56 -29.68 -41.50 15.16
C ARG A 56 -29.03 -41.20 16.51
N ASN A 57 -28.11 -42.06 16.97
CA ASN A 57 -27.70 -42.12 18.38
C ASN A 57 -26.22 -41.82 18.66
N SER A 58 -25.40 -41.57 17.62
CA SER A 58 -23.99 -41.23 17.81
C SER A 58 -23.66 -39.90 17.13
N CYS A 59 -23.16 -38.96 17.92
CA CYS A 59 -22.45 -37.80 17.39
C CYS A 59 -20.97 -38.17 17.35
N TYR A 60 -20.49 -38.66 16.21
CA TYR A 60 -19.07 -39.02 16.01
C TYR A 60 -18.14 -37.82 16.32
N LYS A 61 -18.60 -36.59 16.01
CA LYS A 61 -17.96 -35.31 16.38
C LYS A 61 -17.86 -35.03 17.89
N CYS A 62 -18.55 -35.78 18.74
CA CYS A 62 -18.42 -35.69 20.20
C CYS A 62 -17.26 -36.54 20.74
N ASN A 63 -16.71 -37.46 19.93
CA ASN A 63 -15.55 -38.28 20.29
C ASN A 63 -14.21 -37.59 19.96
N GLN A 64 -14.21 -36.61 19.04
CA GLN A 64 -13.03 -35.81 18.63
C GLN A 64 -13.06 -34.39 19.24
N ARG A 65 -13.66 -34.25 20.41
CA ARG A 65 -14.17 -32.96 20.90
C ARG A 65 -13.13 -32.03 21.49
N GLU A 66 -12.07 -32.57 22.08
CA GLU A 66 -10.98 -31.78 22.65
C GLU A 66 -10.15 -31.19 21.51
N GLU A 67 -9.72 -32.00 20.53
CA GLU A 67 -8.99 -31.50 19.35
C GLU A 67 -9.80 -30.55 18.48
N MET A 68 -11.10 -30.79 18.25
CA MET A 68 -11.90 -29.97 17.35
C MET A 68 -12.41 -28.67 18.00
N SER A 69 -12.42 -28.57 19.34
CA SER A 69 -12.67 -27.31 20.06
C SER A 69 -11.52 -26.33 19.84
N ASP A 70 -10.30 -26.80 20.03
CA ASP A 70 -9.12 -25.96 20.02
C ASP A 70 -8.79 -25.51 18.59
N VAL A 71 -8.91 -26.40 17.60
CA VAL A 71 -8.72 -26.05 16.17
C VAL A 71 -9.77 -25.05 15.67
N VAL A 72 -11.01 -25.09 16.18
CA VAL A 72 -12.06 -24.14 15.78
C VAL A 72 -11.87 -22.79 16.46
N LEU A 73 -11.49 -22.78 17.73
CA LEU A 73 -11.13 -21.55 18.44
C LEU A 73 -9.91 -20.89 17.81
N GLU A 74 -8.89 -21.68 17.45
CA GLU A 74 -7.71 -21.22 16.73
C GLU A 74 -8.08 -20.60 15.38
N ARG A 75 -8.92 -21.26 14.56
CA ARG A 75 -9.41 -20.65 13.29
C ARG A 75 -10.24 -19.39 13.49
N ILE A 76 -11.05 -19.32 14.55
CA ILE A 76 -11.84 -18.12 14.86
C ILE A 76 -10.92 -16.98 15.30
N ASP A 77 -9.90 -17.28 16.10
CA ASP A 77 -8.93 -16.30 16.58
C ASP A 77 -7.98 -15.86 15.46
N GLU A 78 -7.53 -16.77 14.59
CA GLU A 78 -6.81 -16.46 13.34
C GLU A 78 -7.64 -15.56 12.44
N LYS A 79 -8.93 -15.86 12.27
CA LYS A 79 -9.84 -15.04 11.46
C LYS A 79 -10.08 -13.67 12.09
N LYS A 80 -10.25 -13.58 13.41
CA LYS A 80 -10.38 -12.31 14.13
C LYS A 80 -9.11 -11.48 14.06
N ASP A 81 -7.94 -12.11 14.21
CA ASP A 81 -6.65 -11.48 14.08
C ASP A 81 -6.45 -10.93 12.65
N PHE A 82 -6.75 -11.73 11.63
CA PHE A 82 -6.75 -11.29 10.23
C PHE A 82 -7.70 -10.10 9.98
N ILE A 83 -8.94 -10.17 10.47
CA ILE A 83 -9.92 -9.07 10.33
C ILE A 83 -9.43 -7.80 11.03
N SER A 84 -8.87 -7.91 12.23
CA SER A 84 -8.34 -6.77 12.98
C SER A 84 -7.15 -6.12 12.28
N LYS A 85 -6.25 -6.95 11.73
CA LYS A 85 -5.09 -6.50 10.94
C LYS A 85 -5.54 -5.83 9.64
N ALA A 86 -6.51 -6.41 8.94
CA ALA A 86 -7.08 -5.85 7.71
C ALA A 86 -7.77 -4.49 7.96
N ALA A 87 -8.51 -4.35 9.06
CA ALA A 87 -9.15 -3.08 9.43
C ALA A 87 -8.12 -1.97 9.72
N ALA A 88 -7.11 -2.27 10.54
CA ALA A 88 -6.06 -1.31 10.87
C ALA A 88 -5.21 -0.94 9.63
N LEU A 89 -4.97 -1.90 8.74
CA LEU A 89 -4.29 -1.67 7.47
C LEU A 89 -5.13 -0.79 6.54
N GLY A 90 -6.42 -1.08 6.40
CA GLY A 90 -7.34 -0.30 5.59
C GLY A 90 -7.44 1.16 6.03
N GLU A 91 -7.50 1.42 7.35
CA GLU A 91 -7.48 2.77 7.91
C GLU A 91 -6.21 3.55 7.51
N LYS A 92 -5.05 2.90 7.60
CA LYS A 92 -3.76 3.49 7.24
C LYS A 92 -3.63 3.71 5.73
N ILE A 93 -4.08 2.77 4.90
CA ILE A 93 -4.12 2.94 3.43
C ILE A 93 -5.05 4.10 3.05
N ASN A 94 -6.22 4.22 3.69
CA ASN A 94 -7.11 5.36 3.46
C ASN A 94 -6.47 6.69 3.89
N THR A 95 -5.71 6.68 4.99
CA THR A 95 -4.93 7.87 5.40
C THR A 95 -3.87 8.24 4.35
N LEU A 96 -3.14 7.26 3.81
CA LEU A 96 -2.19 7.49 2.71
C LEU A 96 -2.87 8.08 1.47
N PHE A 97 -4.07 7.59 1.13
CA PHE A 97 -4.86 8.12 0.01
C PHE A 97 -5.24 9.59 0.20
N ILE A 98 -5.77 9.96 1.37
CA ILE A 98 -6.09 11.38 1.65
C ILE A 98 -4.82 12.22 1.61
N LEU A 99 -3.73 11.70 2.19
CA LEU A 99 -2.47 12.41 2.28
C LEU A 99 -1.85 12.68 0.91
N ILE A 100 -1.89 11.73 -0.03
CA ILE A 100 -1.35 11.96 -1.38
C ILE A 100 -2.14 13.04 -2.13
N LEU A 101 -3.46 13.14 -1.94
CA LEU A 101 -4.26 14.22 -2.53
C LEU A 101 -3.85 15.60 -1.98
N VAL A 102 -3.65 15.71 -0.67
CA VAL A 102 -3.20 16.95 -0.02
C VAL A 102 -1.81 17.33 -0.51
N ILE A 103 -0.89 16.37 -0.62
CA ILE A 103 0.46 16.59 -1.14
C ILE A 103 0.40 17.12 -2.57
N ILE A 104 -0.36 16.47 -3.46
CA ILE A 104 -0.48 16.90 -4.87
C ILE A 104 -1.05 18.33 -4.95
N ALA A 105 -2.11 18.62 -4.20
CA ALA A 105 -2.71 19.96 -4.18
C ALA A 105 -1.72 21.02 -3.69
N ALA A 106 -0.97 20.73 -2.62
CA ALA A 106 0.04 21.62 -2.07
C ALA A 106 1.21 21.86 -3.05
N SER A 107 1.69 20.81 -3.72
CA SER A 107 2.74 20.91 -4.73
C SER A 107 2.30 21.76 -5.93
N VAL A 108 1.08 21.56 -6.44
CA VAL A 108 0.53 22.36 -7.54
C VAL A 108 0.39 23.83 -7.13
N LEU A 109 -0.12 24.09 -5.93
CA LEU A 109 -0.25 25.46 -5.43
C LEU A 109 1.12 26.13 -5.24
N SER A 110 2.12 25.40 -4.74
CA SER A 110 3.51 25.86 -4.62
C SER A 110 4.09 26.23 -5.99
N PHE A 111 3.78 25.47 -7.03
CA PHE A 111 4.25 25.72 -8.38
C PHE A 111 3.64 27.00 -8.99
N ILE A 112 2.35 27.25 -8.74
CA ILE A 112 1.61 28.41 -9.28
C ILE A 112 1.97 29.72 -8.56
N THR A 113 2.37 29.66 -7.29
CA THR A 113 2.54 30.85 -6.43
C THR A 113 3.93 31.51 -6.49
N ASP A 114 4.74 31.12 -7.47
CA ASP A 114 6.13 31.57 -7.67
C ASP A 114 6.96 31.39 -6.39
N GLY A 115 7.65 30.23 -6.28
CA GLY A 115 8.22 29.61 -5.07
C GLY A 115 9.02 30.44 -4.06
N LEU A 116 9.30 31.72 -4.35
CA LEU A 116 10.00 32.67 -3.47
C LEU A 116 9.07 33.65 -2.72
N SER A 117 7.77 33.68 -3.01
CA SER A 117 6.84 34.52 -2.23
C SER A 117 6.58 33.90 -0.84
N LEU A 118 6.36 34.73 0.19
CA LEU A 118 5.91 34.23 1.51
C LEU A 118 4.62 33.39 1.41
N VAL A 119 3.85 33.61 0.34
CA VAL A 119 2.62 32.86 0.01
C VAL A 119 2.94 31.44 -0.49
N ALA A 120 4.05 31.25 -1.21
CA ALA A 120 4.47 29.94 -1.72
C ALA A 120 5.09 29.02 -0.66
N LEU A 121 5.68 29.59 0.41
CA LEU A 121 6.31 28.81 1.49
C LEU A 121 5.32 27.87 2.20
N VAL A 122 4.08 28.32 2.42
CA VAL A 122 3.08 27.52 3.15
C VAL A 122 2.74 26.24 2.38
N PRO A 123 2.35 26.29 1.08
CA PRO A 123 2.16 25.09 0.26
C PRO A 123 3.41 24.19 0.22
N SER A 124 4.62 24.74 0.09
CA SER A 124 5.84 23.93 0.06
C SER A 124 6.05 23.15 1.36
N LEU A 125 5.86 23.79 2.52
CA LEU A 125 6.00 23.14 3.82
C LEU A 125 4.94 22.05 4.05
N ILE A 126 3.71 22.27 3.56
CA ILE A 126 2.65 21.25 3.59
C ILE A 126 3.04 20.04 2.74
N ALA A 127 3.56 20.26 1.53
CA ALA A 127 4.00 19.18 0.66
C ALA A 127 5.15 18.37 1.29
N ILE A 128 6.20 19.04 1.77
CA ILE A 128 7.36 18.40 2.42
C ILE A 128 6.92 17.62 3.67
N GLY A 129 6.15 18.25 4.55
CA GLY A 129 5.61 17.60 5.75
C GLY A 129 4.72 16.41 5.41
N GLY A 130 3.92 16.53 4.35
CA GLY A 130 3.09 15.45 3.83
C GLY A 130 3.91 14.27 3.33
N PHE A 131 4.97 14.50 2.53
CA PHE A 131 5.84 13.42 2.06
C PHE A 131 6.54 12.69 3.22
N ILE A 132 7.00 13.42 4.24
CA ILE A 132 7.59 12.82 5.45
C ILE A 132 6.54 11.99 6.20
N ALA A 133 5.34 12.52 6.41
CA ALA A 133 4.24 11.79 7.06
C ALA A 133 3.88 10.52 6.27
N TYR A 134 3.83 10.59 4.94
CA TYR A 134 3.56 9.46 4.06
C TYR A 134 4.61 8.36 4.26
N ALA A 135 5.89 8.74 4.24
CA ALA A 135 6.98 7.81 4.45
C ALA A 135 6.97 7.17 5.85
N ILE A 136 6.64 7.94 6.89
CA ILE A 136 6.48 7.42 8.26
C ILE A 136 5.33 6.41 8.35
N ILE A 137 4.18 6.70 7.73
CA ILE A 137 3.04 5.78 7.72
C ILE A 137 3.42 4.48 7.00
N LEU A 138 4.13 4.54 5.88
CA LEU A 138 4.66 3.34 5.22
C LEU A 138 5.61 2.54 6.13
N ILE A 139 6.51 3.20 6.85
CA ILE A 139 7.38 2.52 7.83
C ILE A 139 6.55 1.82 8.91
N GLN A 140 5.48 2.44 9.40
CA GLN A 140 4.55 1.84 10.36
C GLN A 140 3.81 0.63 9.77
N LEU A 141 3.47 0.67 8.48
CA LEU A 141 2.87 -0.46 7.76
C LEU A 141 3.85 -1.62 7.56
N GLY A 142 5.15 -1.37 7.76
CA GLY A 142 6.21 -2.38 7.79
C GLY A 142 5.98 -3.56 8.72
N LYS A 143 5.13 -3.42 9.74
CA LYS A 143 4.73 -4.52 10.64
C LYS A 143 3.82 -5.56 9.97
N TYR A 144 3.20 -5.22 8.83
CA TYR A 144 2.35 -6.11 8.05
C TYR A 144 3.10 -6.69 6.85
N ASP A 145 3.92 -5.86 6.18
CA ASP A 145 4.76 -6.28 5.06
C ASP A 145 6.06 -5.46 5.04
N GLU A 146 7.21 -6.13 5.03
CA GLU A 146 8.53 -5.48 5.07
C GLU A 146 8.75 -4.52 3.88
N ARG A 147 8.11 -4.77 2.74
CA ARG A 147 8.25 -3.93 1.55
C ARG A 147 7.69 -2.52 1.78
N TYR A 148 6.68 -2.34 2.62
CA TYR A 148 6.26 -0.99 3.02
C TYR A 148 7.34 -0.25 3.80
N ARG A 149 8.05 -0.95 4.69
CA ARG A 149 9.16 -0.36 5.43
C ARG A 149 10.27 0.08 4.48
N ILE A 150 10.63 -0.78 3.53
CA ILE A 150 11.62 -0.47 2.51
C ILE A 150 11.16 0.73 1.66
N ALA A 151 9.91 0.74 1.20
CA ALA A 151 9.34 1.86 0.44
C ALA A 151 9.40 3.18 1.21
N GLY A 152 9.04 3.18 2.50
CA GLY A 152 9.09 4.37 3.35
C GLY A 152 10.51 4.88 3.57
N ILE A 153 11.48 3.98 3.81
CA ILE A 153 12.91 4.36 3.94
C ILE A 153 13.43 4.98 2.63
N LEU A 154 13.17 4.33 1.49
CA LEU A 154 13.59 4.83 0.18
C LEU A 154 12.97 6.20 -0.13
N ARG A 155 11.71 6.44 0.25
CA ARG A 155 11.07 7.75 0.13
C ARG A 155 11.77 8.81 0.99
N LEU A 156 12.13 8.52 2.25
CA LEU A 156 12.88 9.47 3.08
C LEU A 156 14.25 9.81 2.47
N VAL A 157 14.96 8.79 1.96
CA VAL A 157 16.25 9.01 1.27
C VAL A 157 16.05 9.89 0.04
N ASN A 158 14.99 9.65 -0.73
CA ASN A 158 14.70 10.46 -1.92
C ASN A 158 14.37 11.92 -1.58
N ILE A 159 13.61 12.19 -0.51
CA ILE A 159 13.33 13.56 -0.04
C ILE A 159 14.64 14.30 0.30
N VAL A 160 15.57 13.63 0.98
CA VAL A 160 16.88 14.21 1.31
C VAL A 160 17.67 14.51 0.03
N LEU A 161 17.68 13.58 -0.92
CA LEU A 161 18.38 13.74 -2.19
C LEU A 161 17.80 14.88 -3.05
N GLU A 162 16.48 14.98 -3.14
CA GLU A 162 15.80 16.09 -3.83
C GLU A 162 16.11 17.43 -3.17
N THR A 163 16.18 17.48 -1.83
CA THR A 163 16.57 18.70 -1.09
C THR A 163 18.02 19.10 -1.40
N ILE A 164 18.96 18.15 -1.42
CA ILE A 164 20.35 18.39 -1.80
C ILE A 164 20.44 18.92 -3.24
N THR A 165 19.65 18.33 -4.14
CA THR A 165 19.61 18.72 -5.55
C THR A 165 19.11 20.15 -5.71
N ALA A 166 18.03 20.53 -5.03
CA ALA A 166 17.50 21.89 -5.05
C ALA A 166 18.51 22.92 -4.53
N ILE A 167 19.24 22.59 -3.44
CA ILE A 167 20.31 23.45 -2.90
C ILE A 167 21.45 23.60 -3.91
N PHE A 168 21.87 22.49 -4.54
CA PHE A 168 22.91 22.47 -5.56
C PHE A 168 22.54 23.39 -6.74
N GLU A 169 21.31 23.25 -7.25
CA GLU A 169 20.81 24.04 -8.38
C GLU A 169 20.70 25.54 -8.05
N THR A 170 20.32 25.88 -6.83
CA THR A 170 20.12 27.29 -6.42
C THR A 170 21.43 28.00 -6.10
N LEU A 171 22.36 27.34 -5.39
CA LEU A 171 23.54 28.02 -4.83
C LEU A 171 24.80 27.89 -5.69
N LEU A 172 24.95 26.79 -6.44
CA LEU A 172 26.23 26.45 -7.07
C LEU A 172 26.29 26.72 -8.58
N ILE A 173 25.18 27.10 -9.20
CA ILE A 173 25.10 27.40 -10.65
C ILE A 173 26.05 28.52 -11.11
N PHE A 174 26.34 29.49 -10.23
CA PHE A 174 27.23 30.62 -10.53
C PHE A 174 28.69 30.39 -10.13
N ILE A 175 28.96 29.36 -9.33
CA ILE A 175 30.29 29.12 -8.71
C ILE A 175 31.04 28.03 -9.48
N VAL A 176 30.31 27.01 -9.95
CA VAL A 176 30.87 25.81 -10.57
C VAL A 176 30.93 25.98 -12.09
N SER A 177 31.89 25.32 -12.74
CA SER A 177 31.97 25.31 -14.20
C SER A 177 30.73 24.63 -14.82
N ASP A 178 30.34 25.08 -16.01
CA ASP A 178 29.18 24.53 -16.76
C ASP A 178 29.23 23.00 -16.87
N ALA A 179 30.42 22.46 -17.14
CA ALA A 179 30.63 21.02 -17.31
C ALA A 179 30.43 20.25 -15.99
N ILE A 180 30.96 20.74 -14.87
CA ILE A 180 30.83 20.07 -13.58
C ILE A 180 29.38 20.16 -13.08
N TYR A 181 28.75 21.33 -13.22
CA TYR A 181 27.35 21.52 -12.87
C TYR A 181 26.46 20.50 -13.59
N LEU A 182 26.60 20.38 -14.92
CA LEU A 182 25.83 19.44 -15.72
C LEU A 182 26.05 17.98 -15.31
N ILE A 183 27.30 17.57 -15.08
CA ILE A 183 27.62 16.19 -14.69
C ILE A 183 26.96 15.85 -13.33
N VAL A 184 27.10 16.73 -12.34
CA VAL A 184 26.55 16.50 -11.00
C VAL A 184 25.02 16.49 -11.02
N SER A 185 24.37 17.44 -11.71
CA SER A 185 22.91 17.48 -11.84
C SER A 185 22.36 16.20 -12.47
N ILE A 186 23.02 15.68 -13.52
CA ILE A 186 22.60 14.42 -14.15
C ILE A 186 22.75 13.23 -13.18
N ILE A 187 23.83 13.16 -12.43
CA ILE A 187 24.05 12.08 -11.44
C ILE A 187 22.96 12.10 -10.36
N LEU A 188 22.67 13.28 -9.80
CA LEU A 188 21.65 13.45 -8.77
C LEU A 188 20.25 13.10 -9.30
N LEU A 189 19.93 13.51 -10.53
CA LEU A 189 18.68 13.17 -11.21
C LEU A 189 18.51 11.66 -11.37
N ILE A 190 19.53 10.97 -11.90
CA ILE A 190 19.47 9.52 -12.12
C ILE A 190 19.33 8.79 -10.78
N ALA A 191 20.10 9.20 -9.75
CA ALA A 191 20.01 8.61 -8.42
C ALA A 191 18.61 8.75 -7.83
N SER A 192 18.00 9.95 -7.93
CA SER A 192 16.65 10.20 -7.45
C SER A 192 15.61 9.35 -8.20
N ALA A 193 15.70 9.30 -9.54
CA ALA A 193 14.78 8.50 -10.35
C ALA A 193 14.85 7.00 -9.99
N ILE A 194 16.05 6.45 -9.80
CA ILE A 194 16.22 5.04 -9.41
C ILE A 194 15.57 4.78 -8.05
N ILE A 195 15.86 5.63 -7.04
CA ILE A 195 15.32 5.47 -5.69
C ILE A 195 13.79 5.62 -5.70
N GLY A 196 13.25 6.59 -6.44
CA GLY A 196 11.82 6.82 -6.58
C GLY A 196 11.09 5.63 -7.20
N VAL A 197 11.62 5.05 -8.29
CA VAL A 197 11.05 3.85 -8.94
C VAL A 197 11.11 2.65 -8.00
N LEU A 198 12.23 2.44 -7.30
CA LEU A 198 12.37 1.34 -6.33
C LEU A 198 11.36 1.48 -5.19
N ALA A 199 11.19 2.68 -4.64
CA ALA A 199 10.24 2.93 -3.56
C ALA A 199 8.79 2.58 -3.96
N ILE A 200 8.36 3.06 -5.13
CA ILE A 200 7.01 2.84 -5.65
C ILE A 200 6.78 1.37 -5.98
N LYS A 201 7.78 0.70 -6.57
CA LYS A 201 7.69 -0.74 -6.86
C LYS A 201 7.42 -1.54 -5.58
N GLN A 202 8.15 -1.25 -4.49
CA GLN A 202 7.96 -1.95 -3.23
C GLN A 202 6.57 -1.70 -2.64
N GLU A 203 6.09 -0.46 -2.69
CA GLU A 203 4.75 -0.09 -2.22
C GLU A 203 3.64 -0.80 -3.01
N PHE A 204 3.74 -0.84 -4.34
CA PHE A 204 2.75 -1.51 -5.18
C PHE A 204 2.77 -3.03 -5.01
N SER A 205 3.96 -3.63 -4.86
CA SER A 205 4.07 -5.06 -4.57
C SER A 205 3.48 -5.42 -3.20
N ALA A 206 3.66 -4.58 -2.18
CA ALA A 206 3.03 -4.77 -0.87
C ALA A 206 1.50 -4.68 -0.97
N ASN A 207 0.98 -3.65 -1.63
CA ASN A 207 -0.47 -3.50 -1.86
C ASN A 207 -1.05 -4.70 -2.63
N ALA A 208 -0.35 -5.16 -3.68
CA ALA A 208 -0.79 -6.29 -4.49
C ALA A 208 -0.91 -7.58 -3.67
N ASP A 209 0.08 -7.91 -2.84
CA ASP A 209 0.07 -9.15 -2.09
C ASP A 209 -0.96 -9.15 -0.96
N ILE A 210 -1.16 -8.00 -0.31
CA ILE A 210 -2.14 -7.86 0.77
C ILE A 210 -3.57 -8.06 0.27
N VAL A 211 -3.90 -7.51 -0.90
CA VAL A 211 -5.25 -7.63 -1.45
C VAL A 211 -5.45 -8.93 -2.23
N LYS A 212 -4.40 -9.72 -2.46
CA LYS A 212 -4.44 -10.92 -3.31
C LYS A 212 -5.52 -11.93 -2.89
N ASP A 213 -5.67 -12.14 -1.59
CA ASP A 213 -6.62 -13.12 -1.04
C ASP A 213 -8.05 -12.56 -0.92
N VAL A 214 -8.23 -11.24 -1.08
CA VAL A 214 -9.51 -10.54 -0.97
C VAL A 214 -10.07 -10.20 -2.35
N ASP A 215 -9.24 -9.62 -3.21
CA ASP A 215 -9.55 -9.20 -4.57
C ASP A 215 -8.33 -9.40 -5.48
N SER A 216 -8.31 -10.55 -6.16
CA SER A 216 -7.25 -10.92 -7.09
C SER A 216 -7.20 -10.01 -8.34
N LYS A 217 -8.32 -9.37 -8.71
CA LYS A 217 -8.34 -8.43 -9.82
C LYS A 217 -7.61 -7.15 -9.43
N LEU A 218 -7.93 -6.58 -8.26
CA LEU A 218 -7.25 -5.40 -7.73
C LEU A 218 -5.74 -5.65 -7.50
N SER A 219 -5.38 -6.85 -7.02
CA SER A 219 -3.97 -7.27 -6.88
C SER A 219 -3.20 -7.22 -8.21
N ASN A 220 -3.82 -7.70 -9.29
CA ASN A 220 -3.22 -7.66 -10.62
C ASN A 220 -3.07 -6.22 -11.15
N GLU A 221 -4.04 -5.34 -10.85
CA GLU A 221 -3.95 -3.92 -11.19
C GLU A 221 -2.76 -3.24 -10.50
N TRP A 222 -2.57 -3.46 -9.18
CA TRP A 222 -1.40 -2.98 -8.44
C TRP A 222 -0.08 -3.48 -9.03
N THR A 223 -0.02 -4.76 -9.39
CA THR A 223 1.18 -5.36 -10.00
C THR A 223 1.52 -4.73 -11.36
N GLY A 224 0.52 -4.21 -12.08
CA GLY A 224 0.72 -3.51 -13.36
C GLY A 224 1.15 -2.05 -13.20
N MET A 225 0.75 -1.37 -12.12
CA MET A 225 0.86 0.09 -11.99
C MET A 225 2.30 0.63 -12.05
N TRP A 226 3.28 -0.12 -11.56
CA TRP A 226 4.68 0.36 -11.53
C TRP A 226 5.24 0.62 -12.93
N LYS A 227 4.71 -0.07 -13.96
CA LYS A 227 5.13 0.12 -15.36
C LYS A 227 4.74 1.49 -15.88
N TYR A 228 3.53 1.96 -15.58
CA TYR A 228 3.08 3.30 -15.95
C TYR A 228 3.89 4.36 -15.23
N TYR A 229 4.19 4.14 -13.95
CA TYR A 229 5.06 5.02 -13.18
C TYR A 229 6.49 5.06 -13.73
N PHE A 230 7.04 3.92 -14.17
CA PHE A 230 8.34 3.89 -14.82
C PHE A 230 8.37 4.74 -16.10
N VAL A 231 7.34 4.64 -16.95
CA VAL A 231 7.22 5.47 -18.17
C VAL A 231 7.14 6.96 -17.82
N TYR A 232 6.38 7.33 -16.78
CA TYR A 232 6.32 8.70 -16.29
C TYR A 232 7.71 9.23 -15.89
N TYR A 233 8.49 8.45 -15.12
CA TYR A 233 9.85 8.84 -14.72
C TYR A 233 10.82 8.98 -15.90
N VAL A 234 10.69 8.14 -16.92
CA VAL A 234 11.47 8.31 -18.15
C VAL A 234 11.13 9.63 -18.84
N GLY A 235 9.85 10.01 -18.83
CA GLY A 235 9.39 11.30 -19.34
C GLY A 235 9.96 12.50 -18.59
N THR A 236 9.97 12.47 -17.25
CA THR A 236 10.52 13.57 -16.44
C THR A 236 12.03 13.74 -16.62
N ILE A 237 12.77 12.63 -16.76
CA ILE A 237 14.21 12.70 -17.10
C ILE A 237 14.43 13.42 -18.44
N PHE A 238 13.63 13.08 -19.45
CA PHE A 238 13.74 13.69 -20.77
C PHE A 238 13.44 15.20 -20.73
N GLU A 239 12.41 15.61 -19.98
CA GLU A 239 12.08 17.02 -19.74
C GLU A 239 13.25 17.79 -19.13
N ILE A 240 13.88 17.25 -18.09
CA ILE A 240 15.00 17.90 -17.40
C ILE A 240 16.22 18.03 -18.32
N ILE A 241 16.52 17.02 -19.14
CA ILE A 241 17.61 17.10 -20.13
C ILE A 241 17.36 18.27 -21.11
N ILE A 242 16.13 18.43 -21.59
CA ILE A 242 15.77 19.56 -22.47
C ILE A 242 15.98 20.90 -21.76
N ASN A 243 15.56 21.01 -20.50
CA ASN A 243 15.75 22.24 -19.71
C ASN A 243 17.23 22.58 -19.51
N ILE A 244 18.08 21.59 -19.23
CA ILE A 244 19.53 21.79 -19.12
C ILE A 244 20.14 22.28 -20.45
N LEU A 245 19.74 21.67 -21.58
CA LEU A 245 20.20 22.12 -22.90
C LEU A 245 19.78 23.56 -23.18
N HIS A 246 18.54 23.92 -22.85
CA HIS A 246 18.02 25.28 -22.99
C HIS A 246 18.86 26.29 -22.21
N ILE A 247 19.20 26.01 -20.94
CA ILE A 247 20.05 26.87 -20.11
C ILE A 247 21.44 27.06 -20.75
N ILE A 248 22.05 25.98 -21.28
CA ILE A 248 23.35 26.06 -21.95
C ILE A 248 23.28 26.96 -23.20
N PHE A 249 22.25 26.80 -24.03
CA PHE A 249 22.08 27.63 -25.22
C PHE A 249 21.87 29.11 -24.86
N LEU A 250 21.08 29.41 -23.82
CA LEU A 250 20.92 30.77 -23.32
C LEU A 250 22.26 31.37 -22.87
N ARG A 251 23.05 30.62 -22.09
CA ARG A 251 24.37 31.08 -21.60
C ARG A 251 25.35 31.32 -22.75
N LYS A 252 25.37 30.44 -23.76
CA LYS A 252 26.19 30.62 -24.97
C LYS A 252 25.78 31.88 -25.76
N THR A 253 24.48 32.10 -25.90
CA THR A 253 23.93 33.27 -26.60
C THR A 253 24.30 34.57 -25.87
N ALA A 254 24.19 34.60 -24.54
CA ALA A 254 24.60 35.74 -23.73
C ALA A 254 26.09 36.10 -23.92
N LYS A 255 26.99 35.10 -23.86
CA LYS A 255 28.44 35.32 -24.09
C LYS A 255 28.72 35.88 -25.49
N ALA A 256 28.06 35.36 -26.52
CA ALA A 256 28.25 35.85 -27.89
C ALA A 256 27.80 37.31 -28.07
N LEU A 257 26.70 37.70 -27.42
CA LEU A 257 26.21 39.09 -27.42
C LEU A 257 27.16 40.03 -26.66
N GLU A 258 27.70 39.60 -25.53
CA GLU A 258 28.72 40.38 -24.79
C GLU A 258 29.99 40.63 -25.62
N GLU A 259 30.45 39.61 -26.34
CA GLU A 259 31.62 39.71 -27.22
C GLU A 259 31.36 40.63 -28.42
N TYR A 260 30.19 40.50 -29.06
CA TYR A 260 29.75 41.39 -30.13
C TYR A 260 29.65 42.86 -29.66
N SER A 261 29.10 43.09 -28.47
CA SER A 261 29.01 44.44 -27.89
C SER A 261 30.38 45.06 -27.63
N LYS A 262 31.34 44.29 -27.08
CA LYS A 262 32.70 44.79 -26.83
C LYS A 262 33.42 45.21 -28.10
N ASN A 263 33.22 44.47 -29.19
CA ASN A 263 33.89 44.73 -30.46
C ASN A 263 33.33 45.94 -31.23
N ASN A 264 32.09 46.37 -30.95
CA ASN A 264 31.43 47.48 -31.65
C ASN A 264 31.30 48.79 -30.83
N ILE A 265 31.88 48.86 -29.62
CA ILE A 265 31.93 50.09 -28.79
C ILE A 265 33.24 50.89 -29.05
N ILE A 266 34.17 50.36 -29.86
CA ILE A 266 35.49 50.95 -30.13
C ILE A 266 35.53 51.75 -31.46
N GLU A 267 34.40 51.86 -32.19
CA GLU A 267 34.22 52.79 -33.32
C GLU A 267 33.49 54.07 -32.90
#